data_AF-A0A8T4R0D3-F1
#
_entry.id   AF-A0A8T4R0D3-F1
#
_cell.length_a   1.000
_cell.length_b   1.000
_cell.length_c   1.000
_cell.angle_alpha   90.00
_cell.angle_beta   90.00
_cell.angle_gamma   90.00
#
_symmetry.space_group_name_H-M   'P 1'
#
loop_
_entity.id
_entity.type
_entity.pdbx_description
1 polymer ?
#
loop_
_entity_poly.entity_id
_entity_poly.type
_entity_poly.pdbx_seq_one_letter_code
_entity_poly.pdbx_strand_id
1 'polypeptide(L)'
;MVKRGFYPDGDGPSNLWLVMGIAVVIVIVAVLLYLQNQPSNEELNLSPEAAKSLQAVITPIPDIAANIDLSSVEITFKYFVVPFEINKEGLGLKEPASENTLLIDGYKGKISFSGTSISLKGTASKVYLNGMAYGTEKALNINTVDMPYVNLEIKGTAVSELNFLANNGELTLSDKVIYQLDQDKVELSSFSGDILADTAQQKVELSGQIEEADITGKLISKIK
;
A
#
# COMPACT_ATOMS: atom_id res chain seq x y z
N MET A 1 1.48 94.38 7.60
CA MET A 1 0.85 93.13 7.12
C MET A 1 1.79 91.99 7.49
N VAL A 2 1.52 91.26 8.57
CA VAL A 2 2.40 90.19 9.10
C VAL A 2 1.58 88.90 9.15
N LYS A 3 1.96 87.91 8.33
CA LYS A 3 1.34 86.58 8.30
C LYS A 3 1.81 85.79 9.51
N ARG A 4 0.87 85.36 10.37
CA ARG A 4 1.10 84.36 11.42
C ARG A 4 1.09 82.97 10.78
N GLY A 5 2.18 82.23 10.95
CA GLY A 5 2.27 80.82 10.57
C GLY A 5 1.55 79.94 11.60
N PHE A 6 0.75 79.00 11.11
CA PHE A 6 0.18 77.90 11.87
C PHE A 6 1.20 76.76 11.93
N TYR A 7 1.55 76.31 13.14
CA TYR A 7 2.07 74.97 13.39
C TYR A 7 0.89 74.11 13.86
N PRO A 8 0.61 72.95 13.24
CA PRO A 8 -0.22 71.93 13.87
C PRO A 8 0.67 71.08 14.79
N ASP A 9 0.43 71.21 16.09
CA ASP A 9 0.78 70.19 17.10
C ASP A 9 -0.11 68.96 16.89
N GLY A 10 0.45 67.75 17.02
CA GLY A 10 -0.38 66.56 17.13
C GLY A 10 0.29 65.21 16.89
N ASP A 11 1.48 64.97 17.43
CA ASP A 11 1.97 63.59 17.58
C ASP A 11 1.23 62.92 18.75
N GLY A 12 0.16 62.19 18.43
CA GLY A 12 -0.46 61.23 19.34
C GLY A 12 0.35 59.92 19.36
N PRO A 13 0.49 59.24 20.52
CA PRO A 13 1.29 58.04 20.64
C PRO A 13 0.78 56.93 19.70
N SER A 14 1.74 56.33 18.99
CA SER A 14 1.55 55.37 17.92
C SER A 14 0.84 54.09 18.40
N ASN A 15 -0.42 53.94 18.00
CA ASN A 15 -1.24 52.72 18.15
C ASN A 15 -0.63 51.45 17.51
N LEU A 16 0.54 51.57 16.86
CA LEU A 16 1.22 50.47 16.18
C LEU A 16 1.64 49.33 17.14
N TRP A 17 2.08 49.67 18.35
CA TRP A 17 2.51 48.68 19.34
C TRP A 17 1.35 47.86 19.90
N LEU A 18 0.18 48.48 20.07
CA LEU A 18 -1.03 47.81 20.53
C LEU A 18 -1.57 46.85 19.45
N VAL A 19 -1.57 47.29 18.19
CA VAL A 19 -2.03 46.48 17.05
C VAL A 19 -1.09 45.28 16.83
N MET A 20 0.23 45.44 16.95
CA MET A 20 1.18 44.33 16.85
C MET A 20 1.03 43.33 18.00
N GLY A 21 0.79 43.79 19.23
CA GLY A 21 0.56 42.89 20.37
C GLY A 21 -0.68 42.01 20.20
N ILE A 22 -1.79 42.59 19.71
CA ILE A 22 -3.04 41.86 19.48
C ILE A 22 -2.88 40.82 18.36
N ALA A 23 -2.18 41.16 17.27
CA ALA A 23 -1.95 40.24 16.16
C ALA A 23 -1.14 38.99 16.59
N VAL A 24 -0.11 39.16 17.42
CA VAL A 24 0.71 38.05 17.92
C VAL A 24 -0.11 37.12 18.83
N VAL A 25 -0.95 37.67 19.69
CA VAL A 25 -1.82 36.87 20.58
C VAL A 25 -2.83 36.05 19.78
N ILE A 26 -3.43 36.61 18.72
CA ILE A 26 -4.38 35.89 17.86
C ILE A 26 -3.69 34.71 17.16
N VAL A 27 -2.47 34.89 16.65
CA VAL A 27 -1.72 33.81 15.99
C VAL A 27 -1.36 32.71 16.98
N ILE A 28 -0.90 33.06 18.18
CA ILE A 28 -0.56 32.07 19.22
C ILE A 28 -1.79 31.26 19.63
N VAL A 29 -2.95 31.91 19.83
CA VAL A 29 -4.19 31.23 20.18
C VAL A 29 -4.67 30.32 19.03
N ALA A 30 -4.58 30.76 17.78
CA ALA A 30 -4.94 29.94 16.63
C ALA A 30 -4.03 28.70 16.49
N VAL A 31 -2.73 28.84 16.72
CA VAL A 31 -1.77 27.72 16.69
C VAL A 31 -2.04 26.76 17.85
N LEU A 32 -2.30 27.25 19.06
CA LEU A 32 -2.61 26.39 20.21
C LEU A 32 -3.93 25.63 20.02
N LEU A 33 -4.97 26.28 19.49
CA LEU A 33 -6.23 25.62 19.15
C LEU A 33 -6.03 24.59 18.03
N TYR A 34 -5.20 24.89 17.03
CA TYR A 34 -4.86 23.95 15.96
C TYR A 34 -4.11 22.72 16.50
N LEU A 35 -3.16 22.91 17.43
CA LEU A 35 -2.41 21.82 18.04
C LEU A 35 -3.26 20.98 19.01
N GLN A 36 -4.20 21.60 19.73
CA GLN A 36 -5.14 20.89 20.61
C GLN A 36 -6.20 20.08 19.85
N ASN A 37 -6.51 20.48 18.60
CA ASN A 37 -7.45 19.77 17.72
C ASN A 37 -6.76 18.78 16.76
N GLN A 38 -5.48 18.46 16.94
CA GLN A 38 -4.90 17.33 16.24
C GLN A 38 -5.61 16.05 16.71
N PRO A 39 -6.17 15.24 15.79
CA PRO A 39 -6.74 13.96 16.17
C PRO A 39 -5.66 13.13 16.86
N SER A 40 -5.96 12.58 18.03
CA SER A 40 -5.04 11.65 18.71
C SER A 40 -4.79 10.46 17.78
N ASN A 41 -3.53 10.20 17.46
CA ASN A 41 -3.12 8.96 16.80
C ASN A 41 -3.39 7.81 17.79
N GLU A 42 -4.59 7.22 17.74
CA GLU A 42 -4.89 5.99 18.47
C GLU A 42 -4.26 4.83 17.72
N GLU A 43 -3.16 4.29 18.25
CA GLU A 43 -2.65 2.98 17.83
C GLU A 43 -3.62 1.91 18.32
N LEU A 44 -4.26 1.22 17.38
CA LEU A 44 -5.23 0.19 17.69
C LEU A 44 -4.55 -1.17 17.68
N ASN A 45 -4.05 -1.59 18.85
CA ASN A 45 -3.39 -2.88 18.99
C ASN A 45 -4.42 -3.98 19.35
N LEU A 46 -4.73 -4.87 18.41
CA LEU A 46 -5.66 -5.98 18.61
C LEU A 46 -4.91 -7.18 19.20
N SER A 47 -5.09 -7.37 20.52
CA SER A 47 -4.62 -8.51 21.35
C SER A 47 -4.44 -9.86 20.62
N PRO A 48 -3.43 -10.67 21.02
CA PRO A 48 -3.16 -11.99 20.46
C PRO A 48 -4.21 -13.02 20.93
N GLU A 49 -5.39 -12.97 20.33
CA GLU A 49 -6.36 -14.05 20.33
C GLU A 49 -6.36 -14.73 18.96
N ALA A 50 -6.87 -15.96 18.90
CA ALA A 50 -6.85 -16.88 17.76
C ALA A 50 -6.93 -16.22 16.36
N ALA A 51 -6.29 -16.86 15.37
CA ALA A 51 -6.24 -16.42 13.97
C ALA A 51 -7.56 -15.76 13.52
N LYS A 52 -7.47 -14.51 13.11
CA LYS A 52 -8.60 -13.66 12.73
C LYS A 52 -8.83 -13.83 11.23
N SER A 53 -10.08 -14.04 10.80
CA SER A 53 -10.41 -13.94 9.38
C SER A 53 -10.16 -12.51 8.90
N LEU A 54 -9.66 -12.40 7.68
CA LEU A 54 -9.36 -11.14 7.02
C LEU A 54 -10.01 -11.13 5.64
N GLN A 55 -10.73 -10.05 5.36
CA GLN A 55 -11.07 -9.62 4.00
C GLN A 55 -10.61 -8.17 3.84
N ALA A 56 -9.86 -7.86 2.79
CA ALA A 56 -9.42 -6.50 2.51
C ALA A 56 -9.67 -6.14 1.05
N VAL A 57 -10.01 -4.89 0.79
CA VAL A 57 -10.01 -4.27 -0.55
C VAL A 57 -9.24 -2.96 -0.45
N ILE A 58 -8.05 -2.90 -1.05
CA ILE A 58 -7.11 -1.78 -0.93
C ILE A 58 -6.97 -1.09 -2.30
N THR A 59 -7.00 0.24 -2.32
CA THR A 59 -6.88 1.10 -3.51
C THR A 59 -6.02 2.35 -3.25
N PRO A 60 -5.15 2.77 -4.19
CA PRO A 60 -4.75 2.04 -5.39
C PRO A 60 -3.98 0.75 -5.05
N ILE A 61 -3.49 0.00 -6.04
CA ILE A 61 -2.63 -1.16 -5.78
C ILE A 61 -1.39 -0.69 -5.01
N PRO A 62 -1.16 -1.19 -3.78
CA PRO A 62 -0.04 -0.77 -2.95
C PRO A 62 1.26 -1.40 -3.41
N ASP A 63 2.36 -0.74 -3.07
CA ASP A 63 3.68 -1.35 -3.11
C ASP A 63 3.82 -2.33 -1.95
N ILE A 64 4.20 -3.56 -2.26
CA ILE A 64 4.35 -4.63 -1.27
C ILE A 64 5.71 -5.30 -1.52
N ALA A 65 6.46 -5.60 -0.48
CA ALA A 65 7.70 -6.38 -0.59
C ALA A 65 7.75 -7.43 0.51
N ALA A 66 7.81 -8.70 0.13
CA ALA A 66 7.77 -9.81 1.08
C ALA A 66 8.63 -10.99 0.66
N ASN A 67 9.15 -11.72 1.65
CA ASN A 67 9.70 -13.06 1.45
C ASN A 67 8.57 -14.05 1.62
N ILE A 68 8.31 -14.88 0.61
CA ILE A 68 7.11 -15.70 0.56
C ILE A 68 7.44 -17.15 0.18
N ASP A 69 6.81 -18.10 0.88
CA ASP A 69 6.69 -19.50 0.47
C ASP A 69 5.25 -19.70 -0.04
N LEU A 70 5.11 -20.07 -1.31
CA LEU A 70 3.84 -20.06 -2.03
C LEU A 70 3.47 -21.44 -2.55
N SER A 71 2.18 -21.75 -2.44
CA SER A 71 1.61 -22.91 -3.10
C SER A 71 1.58 -22.70 -4.61
N SER A 72 1.04 -21.56 -5.07
CA SER A 72 0.96 -21.23 -6.50
C SER A 72 0.82 -19.71 -6.72
N VAL A 73 1.42 -19.21 -7.81
CA VAL A 73 1.27 -17.84 -8.34
C VAL A 73 0.76 -17.94 -9.77
N GLU A 74 -0.34 -17.28 -10.07
CA GLU A 74 -0.83 -17.09 -11.43
C GLU A 74 -0.73 -15.61 -11.80
N ILE A 75 -0.10 -15.32 -12.95
CA ILE A 75 0.13 -13.97 -13.44
C ILE A 75 -0.42 -13.88 -14.85
N THR A 76 -1.39 -13.00 -15.06
CA THR A 76 -1.93 -12.67 -16.37
C THR A 76 -1.36 -11.34 -16.82
N PHE A 77 -0.81 -11.28 -18.02
CA PHE A 77 -0.23 -10.07 -18.58
C PHE A 77 -0.57 -9.90 -20.07
N LYS A 78 -0.50 -8.66 -20.53
CA LYS A 78 -0.65 -8.27 -21.94
C LYS A 78 0.70 -7.82 -22.47
N TYR A 79 1.04 -8.31 -23.66
CA TYR A 79 2.28 -7.99 -24.38
C TYR A 79 3.55 -8.46 -23.66
N PHE A 80 4.44 -9.13 -24.40
CA PHE A 80 5.75 -9.53 -23.88
C PHE A 80 6.86 -8.78 -24.59
N VAL A 81 7.59 -7.94 -23.86
CA VAL A 81 8.94 -7.48 -24.23
C VAL A 81 9.90 -7.53 -23.02
N VAL A 82 9.49 -8.15 -21.91
CA VAL A 82 10.30 -8.21 -20.67
C VAL A 82 10.94 -9.60 -20.55
N PRO A 83 12.23 -9.70 -20.21
CA PRO A 83 12.89 -10.98 -20.01
C PRO A 83 12.34 -11.65 -18.74
N PHE A 84 11.50 -12.65 -18.92
CA PHE A 84 11.26 -13.65 -17.88
C PHE A 84 12.28 -14.77 -18.07
N GLU A 85 13.16 -14.94 -17.09
CA GLU A 85 14.20 -15.96 -17.14
C GLU A 85 13.82 -17.16 -16.28
N ILE A 86 13.78 -18.34 -16.92
CA ILE A 86 13.81 -19.63 -16.22
C ILE A 86 15.20 -20.20 -16.40
N ASN A 87 15.92 -20.50 -15.32
CA ASN A 87 17.28 -21.06 -15.39
C ASN A 87 18.25 -20.25 -16.25
N LYS A 88 18.10 -18.92 -16.29
CA LYS A 88 18.86 -17.98 -17.15
C LYS A 88 18.56 -18.10 -18.65
N GLU A 89 17.55 -18.88 -19.02
CA GLU A 89 17.00 -18.90 -20.37
C GLU A 89 15.79 -17.97 -20.42
N GLY A 90 15.83 -16.98 -21.31
CA GLY A 90 14.70 -16.10 -21.53
C GLY A 90 13.56 -16.85 -22.22
N LEU A 91 12.36 -16.78 -21.65
CA LEU A 91 11.14 -17.23 -22.33
C LEU A 91 10.74 -16.20 -23.39
N GLY A 92 11.17 -16.40 -24.63
CA GLY A 92 10.74 -15.58 -25.75
C GLY A 92 9.34 -15.96 -26.23
N LEU A 93 8.31 -15.19 -25.84
CA LEU A 93 7.00 -15.26 -26.47
C LEU A 93 7.02 -14.52 -27.80
N LYS A 94 6.64 -15.21 -28.88
CA LYS A 94 6.76 -14.69 -30.25
C LYS A 94 5.57 -13.85 -30.72
N GLU A 95 4.45 -13.83 -29.98
CA GLU A 95 3.21 -13.24 -30.48
C GLU A 95 2.67 -12.12 -29.58
N PRO A 96 2.64 -10.87 -30.07
CA PRO A 96 2.25 -9.69 -29.30
C PRO A 96 0.73 -9.47 -29.17
N ALA A 97 -0.13 -10.43 -29.54
CA ALA A 97 -1.57 -10.16 -29.71
C ALA A 97 -2.52 -10.85 -28.70
N SER A 98 -2.04 -11.70 -27.80
CA SER A 98 -2.89 -12.40 -26.83
C SER A 98 -2.53 -12.05 -25.39
N GLU A 99 -3.54 -12.06 -24.51
CA GLU A 99 -3.32 -12.22 -23.07
C GLU A 99 -2.54 -13.52 -22.85
N ASN A 100 -1.54 -13.47 -21.97
CA ASN A 100 -0.74 -14.62 -21.62
C ASN A 100 -0.89 -14.88 -20.11
N THR A 101 -0.88 -16.16 -19.74
CA THR A 101 -0.99 -16.61 -18.35
C THR A 101 0.26 -17.40 -17.99
N LEU A 102 0.96 -16.95 -16.96
CA LEU A 102 2.09 -17.62 -16.35
C LEU A 102 1.66 -18.18 -15.00
N LEU A 103 1.72 -19.50 -14.85
CA LEU A 103 1.47 -20.19 -13.60
C LEU A 103 2.80 -20.70 -13.04
N ILE A 104 3.08 -20.42 -11.77
CA ILE A 104 4.30 -20.82 -11.07
C ILE A 104 3.90 -21.58 -9.82
N ASP A 105 4.16 -22.89 -9.80
CA ASP A 105 3.79 -23.77 -8.68
C ASP A 105 4.97 -24.03 -7.74
N GLY A 106 4.68 -24.06 -6.44
CA GLY A 106 5.66 -24.34 -5.39
C GLY A 106 6.80 -23.32 -5.40
N TYR A 107 6.45 -22.04 -5.51
CA TYR A 107 7.40 -20.94 -5.54
C TYR A 107 7.96 -20.66 -4.14
N LYS A 108 9.27 -20.52 -4.04
CA LYS A 108 9.99 -20.14 -2.82
C LYS A 108 10.95 -19.01 -3.15
N GLY A 109 10.73 -17.83 -2.57
CA GLY A 109 11.62 -16.71 -2.84
C GLY A 109 11.07 -15.36 -2.39
N LYS A 110 11.57 -14.31 -3.04
CA LYS A 110 11.16 -12.93 -2.78
C LYS A 110 10.23 -12.46 -3.89
N ILE A 111 9.09 -11.90 -3.47
CA ILE A 111 8.16 -11.20 -4.34
C ILE A 111 8.12 -9.73 -3.95
N SER A 112 8.10 -8.85 -4.94
CA SER A 112 7.76 -7.45 -4.72
C SER A 112 6.80 -6.95 -5.79
N PHE A 113 5.89 -6.09 -5.35
CA PHE A 113 4.85 -5.44 -6.13
C PHE A 113 5.17 -3.95 -6.12
N SER A 114 5.09 -3.33 -7.29
CA SER A 114 5.23 -1.88 -7.45
C SER A 114 4.06 -1.41 -8.31
N GLY A 115 2.92 -1.15 -7.68
CA GLY A 115 1.65 -0.89 -8.37
C GLY A 115 1.34 -1.96 -9.43
N THR A 116 1.57 -1.64 -10.70
CA THR A 116 1.23 -2.49 -11.86
C THR A 116 2.37 -3.41 -12.33
N SER A 117 3.48 -3.52 -11.60
CA SER A 117 4.57 -4.44 -11.90
C SER A 117 4.86 -5.41 -10.76
N ILE A 118 5.39 -6.58 -11.11
CA ILE A 118 5.83 -7.62 -10.18
C ILE A 118 7.28 -8.02 -10.46
N SER A 119 8.05 -8.20 -9.41
CA SER A 119 9.38 -8.81 -9.46
C SER A 119 9.39 -10.10 -8.66
N LEU A 120 10.01 -11.15 -9.21
CA LEU A 120 10.16 -12.45 -8.55
C LEU A 120 11.63 -12.85 -8.57
N LYS A 121 12.15 -13.29 -7.43
CA LYS A 121 13.48 -13.89 -7.33
C LYS A 121 13.47 -15.08 -6.41
N GLY A 122 13.59 -16.28 -6.97
CA GLY A 122 13.46 -17.51 -6.19
C GLY A 122 13.56 -18.78 -7.01
N THR A 123 12.99 -19.86 -6.48
CA THR A 123 12.85 -21.13 -7.15
C THR A 123 11.38 -21.55 -7.25
N ALA A 124 11.05 -22.36 -8.25
CA ALA A 124 9.72 -22.95 -8.42
C ALA A 124 9.84 -24.44 -8.72
N SER A 125 8.78 -25.19 -8.39
CA SER A 125 8.71 -26.62 -8.72
C SER A 125 8.29 -26.83 -10.18
N LYS A 126 7.37 -26.00 -10.67
CA LYS A 126 6.88 -26.03 -12.05
C LYS A 126 6.55 -24.62 -12.52
N VAL A 127 6.68 -24.40 -13.82
CA VAL A 127 6.19 -23.19 -14.47
C VAL A 127 5.39 -23.58 -15.69
N TYR A 128 4.26 -22.93 -15.92
CA TYR A 128 3.46 -23.08 -17.12
C TYR A 128 3.26 -21.71 -17.77
N LEU A 129 3.41 -21.64 -19.08
CA LEU A 129 3.09 -20.46 -19.86
C LEU A 129 2.03 -20.82 -20.89
N ASN A 130 0.85 -20.21 -20.78
CA ASN A 130 -0.34 -20.52 -21.57
C ASN A 130 -0.66 -22.04 -21.54
N GLY A 131 -0.53 -22.65 -20.36
CA GLY A 131 -0.74 -24.09 -20.15
C GLY A 131 0.39 -25.00 -20.62
N MET A 132 1.41 -24.49 -21.32
CA MET A 132 2.59 -25.28 -21.69
C MET A 132 3.57 -25.32 -20.52
N ALA A 133 3.97 -26.52 -20.09
CA ALA A 133 4.92 -26.70 -18.99
C ALA A 133 6.35 -26.36 -19.43
N TYR A 134 7.06 -25.61 -18.60
CA TYR A 134 8.47 -25.27 -18.74
C TYR A 134 9.26 -25.87 -17.57
N GLY A 135 10.31 -26.61 -17.92
CA GLY A 135 11.20 -27.25 -16.95
C GLY A 135 10.78 -28.67 -16.55
N THR A 136 11.75 -29.58 -16.56
CA THR A 136 11.61 -30.99 -16.11
C THR A 136 12.53 -31.31 -14.93
N GLU A 137 13.19 -30.29 -14.37
CA GLU A 137 14.21 -30.44 -13.32
C GLU A 137 13.65 -30.32 -11.89
N LYS A 138 14.49 -30.68 -10.90
CA LYS A 138 14.12 -30.73 -9.46
C LYS A 138 13.82 -29.36 -8.83
N ALA A 139 14.23 -28.25 -9.45
CA ALA A 139 13.85 -26.88 -9.08
C ALA A 139 14.22 -25.92 -10.22
N LEU A 140 13.33 -24.97 -10.53
CA LEU A 140 13.51 -23.97 -11.59
C LEU A 140 13.87 -22.63 -10.98
N ASN A 141 14.97 -22.00 -11.40
CA ASN A 141 15.32 -20.66 -10.95
C ASN A 141 14.46 -19.63 -11.68
N ILE A 142 13.77 -18.78 -10.92
CA ILE A 142 12.91 -17.71 -11.43
C ILE A 142 13.56 -16.37 -11.11
N ASN A 143 13.76 -15.56 -12.13
CA ASN A 143 14.25 -14.19 -12.00
C ASN A 143 13.49 -13.29 -12.97
N THR A 144 12.68 -12.39 -12.43
CA THR A 144 11.99 -11.36 -13.19
C THR A 144 11.98 -10.05 -12.41
N VAL A 145 12.12 -8.95 -13.14
CA VAL A 145 12.20 -7.59 -12.58
C VAL A 145 11.19 -6.75 -13.33
N ASP A 146 10.34 -6.05 -12.57
CA ASP A 146 9.34 -5.11 -13.06
C ASP A 146 8.49 -5.65 -14.22
N MET A 147 8.09 -6.92 -14.14
CA MET A 147 7.21 -7.53 -15.12
C MET A 147 5.82 -6.91 -14.99
N PRO A 148 5.30 -6.27 -16.05
CA PRO A 148 3.95 -5.72 -16.02
C PRO A 148 2.93 -6.85 -15.97
N TYR A 149 1.84 -6.64 -15.23
CA TYR A 149 0.73 -7.58 -15.18
C TYR A 149 -0.60 -6.85 -15.35
N VAL A 150 -1.63 -7.60 -15.72
CA VAL A 150 -3.02 -7.12 -15.78
C VAL A 150 -3.77 -7.63 -14.56
N ASN A 151 -3.71 -8.95 -14.36
CA ASN A 151 -4.23 -9.62 -13.18
C ASN A 151 -3.13 -10.46 -12.56
N LEU A 152 -3.12 -10.50 -11.24
CA LEU A 152 -2.21 -11.32 -10.48
C LEU A 152 -3.05 -12.00 -9.41
N GLU A 153 -2.91 -13.31 -9.32
CA GLU A 153 -3.56 -14.13 -8.33
C GLU A 153 -2.52 -14.98 -7.62
N ILE A 154 -2.45 -14.87 -6.30
CA ILE A 154 -1.53 -15.64 -5.47
C ILE A 154 -2.36 -16.46 -4.52
N LYS A 155 -2.26 -17.78 -4.62
CA LYS A 155 -3.10 -18.72 -3.89
C LYS A 155 -2.36 -19.42 -2.77
N GLY A 156 -3.01 -19.54 -1.61
CA GLY A 156 -2.50 -20.30 -0.47
C GLY A 156 -1.13 -19.78 -0.03
N THR A 157 -1.03 -18.47 0.08
CA THR A 157 0.16 -17.75 0.52
C THR A 157 0.33 -17.89 2.02
N ALA A 158 1.57 -17.98 2.49
CA ALA A 158 1.92 -17.71 3.88
C ALA A 158 3.04 -16.67 3.93
N VAL A 159 2.78 -15.52 4.55
CA VAL A 159 3.75 -14.44 4.75
C VAL A 159 3.85 -14.12 6.23
N SER A 160 5.07 -13.96 6.74
CA SER A 160 5.28 -13.50 8.11
C SER A 160 4.76 -12.09 8.34
N GLU A 161 4.89 -11.23 7.33
CA GLU A 161 4.55 -9.81 7.42
C GLU A 161 4.15 -9.27 6.05
N LEU A 162 2.98 -8.64 5.96
CA LEU A 162 2.54 -7.89 4.79
C LEU A 162 2.33 -6.42 5.17
N ASN A 163 3.07 -5.55 4.50
CA ASN A 163 3.05 -4.12 4.77
C ASN A 163 2.49 -3.36 3.58
N PHE A 164 1.46 -2.55 3.84
CA PHE A 164 0.83 -1.66 2.87
C PHE A 164 1.09 -0.22 3.31
N LEU A 165 1.82 0.53 2.48
CA LEU A 165 2.15 1.92 2.78
C LEU A 165 1.04 2.85 2.29
N ALA A 166 0.42 3.60 3.20
CA ALA A 166 -0.46 4.75 2.93
C ALA A 166 -1.48 4.53 1.80
N ASN A 167 -2.53 3.74 2.06
CA ASN A 167 -3.54 3.42 1.06
C ASN A 167 -4.95 3.76 1.53
N ASN A 168 -5.88 3.80 0.58
CA ASN A 168 -7.31 3.86 0.86
C ASN A 168 -7.90 2.45 0.72
N GLY A 169 -9.09 2.23 1.26
CA GLY A 169 -9.78 0.96 1.10
C GLY A 169 -10.55 0.54 2.34
N GLU A 170 -10.86 -0.74 2.40
CA GLU A 170 -11.64 -1.34 3.47
C GLU A 170 -10.95 -2.61 3.97
N LEU A 171 -10.87 -2.75 5.30
CA LEU A 171 -10.36 -3.93 5.99
C LEU A 171 -11.44 -4.48 6.92
N THR A 172 -11.90 -5.69 6.64
CA THR A 172 -12.85 -6.42 7.49
C THR A 172 -12.11 -7.52 8.26
N LEU A 173 -12.17 -7.46 9.59
CA LEU A 173 -11.55 -8.41 10.51
C LEU A 173 -12.62 -9.21 11.28
N SER A 174 -12.50 -10.54 11.26
CA SER A 174 -13.34 -11.48 12.01
C SER A 174 -14.85 -11.28 11.81
N ASP A 175 -15.26 -10.78 10.63
CA ASP A 175 -16.64 -10.42 10.24
C ASP A 175 -17.35 -9.46 11.20
N LYS A 176 -16.59 -8.78 12.07
CA LYS A 176 -17.11 -7.97 13.17
C LYS A 176 -16.61 -6.55 13.16
N VAL A 177 -15.44 -6.32 12.57
CA VAL A 177 -14.82 -5.00 12.56
C VAL A 177 -14.50 -4.61 11.13
N ILE A 178 -15.08 -3.50 10.69
CA ILE A 178 -14.83 -2.91 9.38
C ILE A 178 -14.06 -1.62 9.62
N TYR A 179 -12.88 -1.52 9.04
CA TYR A 179 -12.04 -0.32 9.04
C TYR A 179 -12.03 0.29 7.65
N GLN A 180 -12.32 1.58 7.57
CA GLN A 180 -12.08 2.37 6.36
C GLN A 180 -10.67 2.95 6.46
N LEU A 181 -9.88 2.73 5.42
CA LEU A 181 -8.53 3.25 5.29
C LEU A 181 -8.57 4.57 4.52
N ASP A 182 -7.92 5.61 5.05
CA ASP A 182 -7.75 6.92 4.40
C ASP A 182 -6.28 7.35 4.48
N GLN A 183 -5.49 6.90 3.51
CA GLN A 183 -4.03 7.04 3.49
C GLN A 183 -3.36 6.40 4.70
N ASP A 184 -3.96 5.35 5.25
CA ASP A 184 -3.47 4.65 6.43
C ASP A 184 -2.42 3.62 6.05
N LYS A 185 -1.50 3.36 6.99
CA LYS A 185 -0.53 2.27 6.90
C LYS A 185 -1.13 1.03 7.57
N VAL A 186 -1.02 -0.11 6.89
CA VAL A 186 -1.50 -1.40 7.40
C VAL A 186 -0.34 -2.38 7.42
N GLU A 187 -0.07 -2.97 8.58
CA GLU A 187 0.88 -4.07 8.77
C GLU A 187 0.10 -5.31 9.23
N LEU A 188 0.21 -6.42 8.51
CA LEU A 188 -0.43 -7.68 8.83
C LEU A 188 0.61 -8.73 9.20
N SER A 189 0.50 -9.30 10.39
CA SER A 189 1.40 -10.37 10.85
C SER A 189 0.81 -11.74 10.61
N SER A 190 1.66 -12.67 10.17
CA SER A 190 1.33 -14.08 9.94
C SER A 190 0.14 -14.27 8.99
N PHE A 191 0.11 -13.53 7.87
CA PHE A 191 -0.94 -13.66 6.87
C PHE A 191 -0.88 -15.02 6.19
N SER A 192 -2.02 -15.71 6.13
CA SER A 192 -2.21 -16.89 5.30
C SER A 192 -3.50 -16.81 4.49
N GLY A 193 -3.42 -16.86 3.16
CA GLY A 193 -4.58 -16.75 2.30
C GLY A 193 -4.25 -16.40 0.85
N ASP A 194 -5.21 -15.79 0.19
CA ASP A 194 -5.15 -15.45 -1.23
C ASP A 194 -4.99 -13.93 -1.41
N ILE A 195 -4.26 -13.55 -2.45
CA ILE A 195 -4.03 -12.16 -2.86
C ILE A 195 -4.43 -12.03 -4.33
N LEU A 196 -5.36 -11.12 -4.64
CA LEU A 196 -5.78 -10.82 -6.00
C LEU A 196 -5.51 -9.35 -6.30
N ALA A 197 -4.73 -9.04 -7.33
CA ALA A 197 -4.51 -7.68 -7.80
C ALA A 197 -5.05 -7.51 -9.22
N ASP A 198 -5.89 -6.49 -9.43
CA ASP A 198 -6.50 -6.13 -10.71
C ASP A 198 -6.11 -4.69 -11.07
N THR A 199 -5.23 -4.56 -12.07
CA THR A 199 -4.72 -3.27 -12.52
C THR A 199 -5.74 -2.42 -13.27
N ALA A 200 -6.78 -3.03 -13.87
CA ALA A 200 -7.86 -2.30 -14.52
C ALA A 200 -8.76 -1.62 -13.48
N GLN A 201 -8.95 -2.27 -12.33
CA GLN A 201 -9.72 -1.74 -11.20
C GLN A 201 -8.85 -0.96 -10.19
N GLN A 202 -7.52 -0.99 -10.33
CA GLN A 202 -6.57 -0.37 -9.40
C GLN A 202 -6.79 -0.82 -7.95
N LYS A 203 -7.04 -2.12 -7.75
CA LYS A 203 -7.33 -2.68 -6.43
C LYS A 203 -6.54 -3.95 -6.13
N VAL A 204 -6.30 -4.17 -4.84
CA VAL A 204 -5.85 -5.45 -4.27
C VAL A 204 -6.90 -5.97 -3.31
N GLU A 205 -7.25 -7.24 -3.47
CA GLU A 205 -8.12 -7.98 -2.57
C GLU A 205 -7.29 -9.02 -1.80
N LEU A 206 -7.52 -9.09 -0.49
CA LEU A 206 -6.92 -10.10 0.38
C LEU A 206 -8.05 -10.92 1.01
N SER A 207 -7.90 -12.24 1.00
CA SER A 207 -8.83 -13.13 1.71
C SER A 207 -8.07 -14.22 2.43
N GLY A 208 -8.18 -14.29 3.76
CA GLY A 208 -7.39 -15.25 4.52
C GLY A 208 -7.53 -15.12 6.02
N GLN A 209 -6.43 -15.44 6.70
CA GLN A 209 -6.27 -15.36 8.15
C GLN A 209 -5.02 -14.55 8.49
N ILE A 210 -5.05 -13.86 9.62
CA ILE A 210 -3.92 -13.14 10.21
C ILE A 210 -3.87 -13.41 11.71
N GLU A 211 -2.72 -13.23 12.34
CA GLU A 211 -2.62 -13.20 13.81
C GLU A 211 -2.86 -11.79 14.34
N GLU A 212 -2.25 -10.80 13.69
CA GLU A 212 -2.25 -9.41 14.11
C GLU A 212 -2.42 -8.48 12.91
N ALA A 213 -3.09 -7.36 13.13
CA ALA A 213 -3.13 -6.23 12.22
C ALA A 213 -2.80 -4.98 13.03
N ASP A 214 -1.77 -4.26 12.62
CA ASP A 214 -1.49 -2.90 13.08
C ASP A 214 -1.93 -1.93 11.98
N ILE A 215 -2.76 -0.96 12.36
CA ILE A 215 -3.27 0.06 11.46
C ILE A 215 -2.83 1.40 12.05
N THR A 216 -1.84 2.01 11.43
CA THR A 216 -1.38 3.36 11.81
C THR A 216 -2.05 4.36 10.90
N GLY A 217 -2.98 5.13 11.45
CA GLY A 217 -3.89 5.92 10.65
C GLY A 217 -4.75 6.90 11.44
N LYS A 218 -5.51 7.73 10.72
CA LYS A 218 -6.53 8.58 11.37
C LYS A 218 -7.81 7.77 11.48
N LEU A 219 -8.15 7.27 12.66
CA LEU A 219 -9.39 6.54 12.88
C LEU A 219 -10.62 7.40 12.54
N ILE A 220 -11.31 7.09 11.43
CA ILE A 220 -12.47 7.88 10.98
C ILE A 220 -13.77 7.41 11.63
N SER A 221 -13.92 6.10 11.89
CA SER A 221 -15.02 5.58 12.73
C SER A 221 -14.80 4.11 13.11
N LYS A 222 -15.35 3.70 14.27
CA LYS A 222 -15.53 2.30 14.65
C LYS A 222 -17.03 1.98 14.61
N ILE A 223 -17.47 1.21 13.63
CA ILE A 223 -18.85 0.71 13.59
C ILE A 223 -18.90 -0.50 14.53
N LYS A 224 -19.76 -0.43 15.56
CA LYS A 224 -19.98 -1.49 16.55
C LYS A 224 -21.03 -2.48 16.06
#